data_AF-A0AAV2L1U7-F1
#
_entry.id   AF-A0AAV2L1U7-F1
#
_cell.length_a   1.000
_cell.length_b   1.000
_cell.length_c   1.000
_cell.angle_alpha   90.00
_cell.angle_beta   90.00
_cell.angle_gamma   90.00
#
_symmetry.space_group_name_H-M   'P 1'
#
loop_
_entity.id
_entity.type
_entity.pdbx_description
1 polymer ?
#
loop_
_entity_poly.entity_id
_entity_poly.type
_entity_poly.pdbx_seq_one_letter_code
_entity_poly.pdbx_strand_id
1 'polypeptide(L)'
;MAAGVAAWLPFARAAAIGWMPVASTPMPIPPQDRKKIQEGLVVLNVSGTKFQTWRTTLERYPDTLLGSTERDFFFHEETNEYFFDRDPDIFRHVLNFYRTGKLHYPRQECISAYDEELAFFGIIPEIIGDCCYEEYKDRRRENAERLQDDEEMDASNDVTPVNLTYREFLWRAFENPHTSTLALVFYYVTGFFIAISVMANVVETVPCGTLPNRSKEVSCGDRYALAFFCLDTACVMIFTVEYLLRLIAAPSRFKFVKSVMSVIDVVAIMPYYIGLVMTDNDQVSGAFVTLRVFRVFRIFKFSRHSAGLRILGYTLKSCASELGFLLFSLTMAIIIFATVMFYAEKGSTATKFTSIPAAFWYTIVTMTTLG
;
A
#
# COMPACT_ATOMS: atom_id res chain seq x y z
N MET A 1 29.36 -6.26 28.84
CA MET A 1 30.53 -7.17 28.74
C MET A 1 30.15 -8.64 28.99
N ALA A 2 29.09 -9.15 28.35
CA ALA A 2 28.57 -10.52 28.59
C ALA A 2 28.73 -11.47 27.38
N ALA A 3 29.52 -11.10 26.36
CA ALA A 3 29.73 -11.91 25.16
C ALA A 3 30.93 -12.87 25.24
N GLY A 4 31.81 -12.73 26.24
CA GLY A 4 33.05 -13.52 26.34
C GLY A 4 32.91 -14.91 26.96
N VAL A 5 31.86 -15.16 27.76
CA VAL A 5 31.72 -16.41 28.53
C VAL A 5 31.10 -17.54 27.68
N ALA A 6 30.33 -17.19 26.64
CA ALA A 6 29.63 -18.16 25.79
C ALA A 6 30.58 -18.95 24.86
N ALA A 7 31.75 -18.39 24.51
CA ALA A 7 32.68 -18.99 23.55
C ALA A 7 33.46 -20.22 24.11
N TRP A 8 33.56 -20.36 25.43
CA TRP A 8 34.38 -21.40 26.08
C TRP A 8 33.59 -22.62 26.57
N LEU A 9 32.25 -22.53 26.60
CA LEU A 9 31.35 -23.62 27.00
C LEU A 9 31.50 -24.91 26.15
N PRO A 10 31.73 -24.86 24.83
CA PRO A 10 31.95 -26.06 24.03
C PRO A 10 33.27 -26.78 24.39
N PHE A 11 34.33 -26.01 24.66
CA PHE A 11 35.65 -26.54 25.03
C PHE A 11 35.65 -27.12 26.45
N ALA A 12 34.95 -26.48 27.40
CA ALA A 12 34.79 -27.01 28.75
C ALA A 12 34.01 -28.33 28.77
N ARG A 13 32.97 -28.46 27.94
CA ARG A 13 32.21 -29.73 27.78
C ARG A 13 33.03 -30.82 27.10
N ALA A 14 33.81 -30.50 26.07
CA ALA A 14 34.69 -31.46 25.41
C ALA A 14 35.80 -31.96 26.34
N ALA A 15 36.37 -31.08 27.17
CA ALA A 15 37.33 -31.45 28.20
C ALA A 15 36.68 -32.33 29.29
N ALA A 16 35.48 -32.02 29.76
CA ALA A 16 34.79 -32.84 30.77
C ALA A 16 34.50 -34.27 30.29
N ILE A 17 34.19 -34.46 28.99
CA ILE A 17 33.93 -35.78 28.40
C ILE A 17 35.24 -36.59 28.24
N GLY A 18 36.36 -35.93 27.94
CA GLY A 18 37.67 -36.57 27.80
C GLY A 18 38.24 -37.19 29.09
N TRP A 19 37.78 -36.72 30.26
CA TRP A 19 38.25 -37.20 31.58
C TRP A 19 37.31 -38.23 32.24
N MET A 20 36.17 -38.55 31.61
CA MET A 20 35.24 -39.57 32.09
C MET A 20 35.83 -40.98 32.32
N PRO A 21 36.88 -41.45 31.61
CA PRO A 21 37.41 -42.80 31.85
C PRO A 21 38.21 -42.95 33.16
N VAL A 22 38.45 -41.88 33.92
CA VAL A 22 39.35 -41.89 35.10
C VAL A 22 38.61 -41.66 36.43
N ALA A 23 37.33 -41.28 36.39
CA ALA A 23 36.54 -41.04 37.60
C ALA A 23 35.84 -42.33 38.07
N SER A 24 36.50 -43.09 38.94
CA SER A 24 35.95 -44.31 39.58
C SER A 24 35.23 -44.04 40.91
N THR A 25 34.90 -42.78 41.22
CA THR A 25 34.14 -42.44 42.42
C THR A 25 32.62 -42.47 42.15
N PRO A 26 31.81 -43.09 43.03
CA PRO A 26 30.36 -43.01 42.92
C PRO A 26 29.89 -41.56 43.06
N MET A 27 28.89 -41.17 42.27
CA MET A 27 28.35 -39.81 42.29
C MET A 27 27.88 -39.43 43.70
N PRO A 28 28.20 -38.21 44.20
CA PRO A 28 27.62 -37.71 45.42
C PRO A 28 26.11 -37.61 45.26
N ILE A 29 25.38 -37.97 46.33
CA ILE A 29 23.92 -37.89 46.36
C ILE A 29 23.54 -36.41 46.15
N PRO A 30 22.64 -36.10 45.21
CA PRO A 30 22.24 -34.72 44.95
C PRO A 30 21.72 -34.09 46.26
N PRO A 31 22.07 -32.83 46.54
CA PRO A 31 21.56 -32.15 47.72
C PRO A 31 20.03 -32.16 47.67
N GLN A 32 19.40 -32.85 48.62
CA GLN A 32 17.96 -32.73 48.85
C GLN A 32 17.72 -31.39 49.54
N ASP A 33 17.54 -30.35 48.73
CA ASP A 33 17.11 -29.04 49.22
C ASP A 33 15.63 -29.12 49.62
N ARG A 34 15.38 -29.68 50.81
CA ARG A 34 14.07 -29.78 51.46
C ARG A 34 13.71 -28.47 52.18
N LYS A 35 13.92 -27.31 51.55
CA LYS A 35 13.32 -26.05 51.99
C LYS A 35 12.22 -25.64 51.02
N LYS A 36 10.98 -25.94 51.43
CA LYS A 36 9.72 -25.41 50.88
C LYS A 36 9.84 -23.91 50.56
N ILE A 37 10.04 -23.57 49.30
CA ILE A 37 9.45 -22.36 48.72
C ILE A 37 8.10 -22.84 48.17
N GLN A 38 7.03 -22.13 48.47
CA GLN A 38 5.74 -22.37 47.83
C GLN A 38 5.86 -22.01 46.34
N GLU A 39 6.40 -22.92 45.54
CA GLU A 39 6.39 -22.86 44.09
C GLU A 39 4.97 -23.15 43.61
N GLY A 40 4.08 -22.18 43.80
CA GLY A 40 2.70 -22.28 43.36
C GLY A 40 2.63 -22.18 41.84
N LEU A 41 2.07 -23.22 41.21
CA LEU A 41 1.48 -23.07 39.88
C LEU A 41 0.38 -22.01 39.96
N VAL A 42 0.42 -21.08 39.02
CA VAL A 42 -0.56 -20.03 38.84
C VAL A 42 -1.42 -20.39 37.64
N VAL A 43 -2.75 -20.24 37.79
CA VAL A 43 -3.72 -20.43 36.73
C VAL A 43 -4.11 -19.06 36.15
N LEU A 44 -3.92 -18.91 34.85
CA LEU A 44 -4.25 -17.71 34.07
C LEU A 44 -5.40 -18.10 33.13
N ASN A 45 -6.62 -17.68 33.42
CA ASN A 45 -7.81 -17.93 32.62
C ASN A 45 -8.02 -16.75 31.67
N VAL A 46 -7.85 -16.98 30.37
CA VAL A 46 -8.03 -15.97 29.31
C VAL A 46 -9.28 -16.33 28.52
N SER A 47 -10.38 -15.60 28.75
CA SER A 47 -11.69 -15.82 28.12
C SER A 47 -12.17 -17.27 28.14
N GLY A 48 -11.92 -17.98 29.26
CA GLY A 48 -12.27 -19.39 29.45
C GLY A 48 -11.15 -20.37 29.13
N THR A 49 -10.08 -19.95 28.44
CA THR A 49 -8.92 -20.80 28.13
C THR A 49 -7.92 -20.73 29.28
N LYS A 50 -7.70 -21.88 29.94
CA LYS A 50 -6.82 -21.94 31.12
C LYS A 50 -5.38 -22.23 30.73
N PHE A 51 -4.51 -21.29 31.05
CA PHE A 51 -3.07 -21.43 30.99
C PHE A 51 -2.51 -21.64 32.39
N GLN A 52 -1.39 -22.36 32.47
CA GLN A 52 -0.70 -22.61 33.73
C GLN A 52 0.79 -22.31 33.59
N THR A 53 1.34 -21.68 34.63
CA THR A 53 2.77 -21.41 34.70
C THR A 53 3.23 -21.30 36.16
N TRP A 54 4.54 -21.27 36.37
CA TRP A 54 5.11 -21.06 37.69
C TRP A 54 5.11 -19.58 38.02
N ARG A 55 4.81 -19.24 39.27
CA ARG A 55 4.93 -17.86 39.75
C ARG A 55 6.30 -17.23 39.42
N THR A 56 7.37 -18.00 39.61
CA THR A 56 8.76 -17.60 39.29
C THR A 56 9.01 -17.30 37.81
N THR A 57 8.20 -17.86 36.91
CA THR A 57 8.30 -17.57 35.46
C THR A 57 7.80 -16.16 35.16
N LEU A 58 6.74 -15.72 35.84
CA LEU A 58 6.18 -14.38 35.68
C LEU A 58 7.08 -13.32 36.34
N GLU A 59 7.59 -13.62 37.54
CA GLU A 59 8.48 -12.74 38.32
C GLU A 59 9.82 -12.42 37.62
N ARG A 60 10.17 -13.12 36.54
CA ARG A 60 11.36 -12.82 35.72
C ARG A 60 11.28 -11.42 35.07
N TYR A 61 10.09 -10.90 34.83
CA TYR A 61 9.85 -9.62 34.17
C TYR A 61 8.94 -8.73 35.02
N PRO A 62 9.46 -8.16 36.14
CA PRO A 62 8.63 -7.45 37.11
C PRO A 62 8.00 -6.15 36.59
N ASP A 63 8.53 -5.59 35.50
CA ASP A 63 8.03 -4.36 34.87
C ASP A 63 6.79 -4.59 33.98
N THR A 64 6.38 -5.84 33.81
CA THR A 64 5.21 -6.23 33.01
C THR A 64 4.00 -6.49 33.90
N LEU A 65 2.79 -6.43 33.35
CA LEU A 65 1.55 -6.63 34.13
C LEU A 65 1.53 -7.96 34.86
N LEU A 66 1.89 -9.06 34.17
CA LEU A 66 1.84 -10.39 34.79
C LEU A 66 3.00 -10.61 35.78
N GLY A 67 4.12 -9.91 35.62
CA GLY A 67 5.25 -10.02 36.54
C GLY A 67 5.16 -9.10 37.76
N SER A 68 4.34 -8.05 37.67
CA SER A 68 4.12 -7.07 38.74
C SER A 68 2.96 -7.46 39.66
N THR A 69 2.73 -6.62 40.66
CA THR A 69 1.55 -6.71 41.55
C THR A 69 0.24 -6.32 40.83
N GLU A 70 0.30 -5.75 39.63
CA GLU A 70 -0.91 -5.37 38.88
C GLU A 70 -1.75 -6.59 38.49
N ARG A 71 -1.11 -7.75 38.32
CA ARG A 71 -1.82 -9.01 38.10
C ARG A 71 -2.85 -9.31 39.20
N ASP A 72 -2.59 -8.88 40.44
CA ASP A 72 -3.45 -9.18 41.59
C ASP A 72 -4.84 -8.51 41.49
N PHE A 73 -4.99 -7.45 40.67
CA PHE A 73 -6.30 -6.87 40.34
C PHE A 73 -7.21 -7.83 39.55
N PHE A 74 -6.64 -8.81 38.86
CA PHE A 74 -7.36 -9.78 38.03
C PHE A 74 -7.58 -11.11 38.75
N PHE A 75 -7.23 -11.20 40.03
CA PHE A 75 -7.34 -12.43 40.81
C PHE A 75 -8.77 -12.65 41.32
N HIS A 76 -9.34 -13.82 41.05
CA HIS A 76 -10.61 -14.27 41.59
C HIS A 76 -10.38 -15.25 42.75
N GLU A 77 -10.77 -14.85 43.96
CA GLU A 77 -10.58 -15.67 45.17
C GLU A 77 -11.42 -16.96 45.15
N GLU A 78 -12.64 -16.92 44.60
CA GLU A 78 -13.55 -18.08 44.58
C GLU A 78 -13.04 -19.24 43.72
N THR A 79 -12.44 -18.92 42.57
CA THR A 79 -11.90 -19.89 41.61
C THR A 79 -10.39 -20.08 41.73
N ASN A 80 -9.73 -19.26 42.54
CA ASN A 80 -8.29 -19.25 42.76
C ASN A 80 -7.48 -19.17 41.45
N GLU A 81 -7.93 -18.32 40.53
CA GLU A 81 -7.30 -18.08 39.23
C GLU A 81 -7.33 -16.59 38.86
N TYR A 82 -6.43 -16.18 37.95
CA TYR A 82 -6.46 -14.84 37.38
C TYR A 82 -7.30 -14.85 36.11
N PHE A 83 -8.26 -13.95 35.98
CA PHE A 83 -9.15 -13.89 34.82
C PHE A 83 -8.85 -12.68 33.94
N PHE A 84 -8.72 -12.91 32.64
CA PHE A 84 -8.52 -11.89 31.62
C PHE A 84 -9.56 -12.05 30.52
N ASP A 85 -10.39 -11.04 30.27
CA ASP A 85 -11.38 -11.02 29.18
C ASP A 85 -10.71 -10.54 27.87
N ARG A 86 -9.87 -11.40 27.32
CA ARG A 86 -8.84 -11.09 26.31
C ARG A 86 -8.67 -12.22 25.30
N ASP A 87 -7.87 -12.00 24.26
CA ASP A 87 -7.66 -13.01 23.22
C ASP A 87 -6.74 -14.17 23.70
N PRO A 88 -7.25 -15.42 23.82
CA PRO A 88 -6.45 -16.55 24.30
C PRO A 88 -5.40 -17.02 23.28
N ASP A 89 -5.65 -16.77 21.99
CA ASP A 89 -4.78 -17.16 20.90
C ASP A 89 -3.54 -16.27 20.89
N ILE A 90 -3.69 -14.96 21.04
CA ILE A 90 -2.52 -14.07 21.15
C ILE A 90 -1.78 -14.29 22.47
N PHE A 91 -2.51 -14.55 23.56
CA PHE A 91 -1.93 -14.76 24.89
C PHE A 91 -0.91 -15.90 24.93
N ARG A 92 -1.05 -16.94 24.09
CA ARG A 92 -0.07 -18.03 24.01
C ARG A 92 1.35 -17.50 23.72
N HIS A 93 1.47 -16.43 22.94
CA HIS A 93 2.75 -15.81 22.58
C HIS A 93 3.29 -14.94 23.71
N VAL A 94 2.41 -14.22 24.39
CA VAL A 94 2.72 -13.46 25.62
C VAL A 94 3.30 -14.40 26.67
N LEU A 95 2.65 -15.53 26.95
CA LEU A 95 3.12 -16.48 27.96
C LEU A 95 4.45 -17.13 27.57
N ASN A 96 4.66 -17.41 26.28
CA ASN A 96 5.93 -17.95 25.78
C ASN A 96 7.09 -16.97 25.93
N PHE A 97 6.84 -15.66 25.91
CA PHE A 97 7.87 -14.66 26.24
C PHE A 97 8.37 -14.83 27.67
N TYR A 98 7.51 -15.00 28.68
CA TYR A 98 7.97 -15.23 30.06
C TYR A 98 8.75 -16.56 30.20
N ARG A 99 8.31 -17.59 29.47
CA ARG A 99 8.95 -18.93 29.51
C ARG A 99 10.33 -18.94 28.87
N THR A 100 10.48 -18.33 27.70
CA THR A 100 11.68 -18.45 26.84
C THR A 100 12.58 -17.22 26.87
N GLY A 101 12.04 -16.07 27.27
CA GLY A 101 12.67 -14.76 27.19
C GLY A 101 12.77 -14.18 25.78
N LYS A 102 12.11 -14.79 24.78
CA LYS A 102 12.05 -14.31 23.40
C LYS A 102 10.61 -14.06 22.99
N LEU A 103 10.35 -12.87 22.46
CA LEU A 103 9.06 -12.51 21.91
C LEU A 103 9.06 -12.77 20.40
N HIS A 104 8.04 -13.48 19.92
CA HIS A 104 7.88 -13.84 18.52
C HIS A 104 6.56 -13.31 17.99
N TYR A 105 6.59 -12.66 16.84
CA TYR A 105 5.41 -12.18 16.14
C TYR A 105 4.75 -13.31 15.33
N PRO A 106 3.45 -13.63 15.59
CA PRO A 106 2.72 -14.64 14.84
C PRO A 106 2.17 -14.09 13.51
N ARG A 107 2.57 -14.71 12.39
CA ARG A 107 2.25 -14.23 11.03
C ARG A 107 0.76 -14.22 10.67
N GLN A 108 -0.01 -15.10 11.31
CA GLN A 108 -1.43 -15.31 11.03
C GLN A 108 -2.34 -14.33 11.79
N GLU A 109 -1.81 -13.63 12.79
CA GLU A 109 -2.59 -12.71 13.60
C GLU A 109 -2.60 -11.30 13.00
N CYS A 110 -3.63 -10.52 13.37
CA CYS A 110 -3.69 -9.10 13.06
C CYS A 110 -2.63 -8.35 13.88
N ILE A 111 -1.85 -7.48 13.21
CA ILE A 111 -0.79 -6.69 13.86
C ILE A 111 -1.35 -5.72 14.90
N SER A 112 -2.52 -5.10 14.66
CA SER A 112 -3.16 -4.19 15.61
C SER A 112 -3.58 -4.92 16.89
N ALA A 113 -4.27 -6.06 16.73
CA ALA A 113 -4.68 -6.88 17.87
C ALA A 113 -3.47 -7.38 18.66
N TYR A 114 -2.39 -7.79 17.98
CA TYR A 114 -1.15 -8.19 18.64
C TYR A 114 -0.51 -7.05 19.44
N ASP A 115 -0.39 -5.85 18.86
CA ASP A 115 0.15 -4.67 19.55
C ASP A 115 -0.71 -4.24 20.75
N GLU A 116 -2.05 -4.30 20.63
CA GLU A 116 -2.99 -4.04 21.73
C GLU A 116 -2.80 -5.04 22.89
N GLU A 117 -2.60 -6.31 22.56
CA GLU A 117 -2.33 -7.35 23.55
C GLU A 117 -0.98 -7.14 24.24
N LEU A 118 0.08 -6.82 23.51
CA LEU A 118 1.38 -6.49 24.10
C LEU A 118 1.31 -5.25 25.01
N ALA A 119 0.56 -4.22 24.58
CA ALA A 119 0.41 -2.98 25.33
C ALA A 119 -0.25 -3.22 26.69
N PHE A 120 -1.41 -3.89 26.74
CA PHE A 120 -1.90 -4.46 28.00
C PHE A 120 -1.30 -5.84 28.19
N PHE A 121 0.00 -6.01 28.19
CA PHE A 121 0.63 -6.86 29.20
C PHE A 121 1.88 -6.15 29.72
N GLY A 122 2.06 -4.87 29.36
CA GLY A 122 3.26 -4.09 29.63
C GLY A 122 4.48 -4.60 28.87
N ILE A 123 4.30 -5.25 27.72
CA ILE A 123 5.40 -5.82 26.93
C ILE A 123 5.75 -4.86 25.79
N ILE A 124 6.99 -4.40 25.80
CA ILE A 124 7.54 -3.45 24.84
C ILE A 124 7.82 -4.18 23.51
N PRO A 125 7.20 -3.81 22.38
CA PRO A 125 7.37 -4.54 21.11
C PRO A 125 8.80 -4.55 20.56
N GLU A 126 9.66 -3.64 21.00
CA GLU A 126 11.07 -3.56 20.60
C GLU A 126 11.91 -4.77 21.06
N ILE A 127 11.36 -5.65 21.92
CA ILE A 127 12.01 -6.89 22.36
C ILE A 127 11.73 -8.10 21.44
N ILE A 128 10.98 -7.90 20.35
CA ILE A 128 10.76 -8.94 19.33
C ILE A 128 12.11 -9.44 18.80
N GLY A 129 12.28 -10.76 18.78
CA GLY A 129 13.53 -11.37 18.36
C GLY A 129 13.84 -11.14 16.87
N ASP A 130 15.14 -11.13 16.54
CA ASP A 130 15.67 -10.88 15.18
C ASP A 130 15.00 -11.70 14.07
N CYS A 131 14.55 -12.92 14.38
CA CYS A 131 13.90 -13.80 13.40
C CYS A 131 12.52 -13.30 12.93
N CYS A 132 11.86 -12.43 13.69
CA CYS A 132 10.53 -11.91 13.40
C CYS A 132 10.51 -10.38 13.28
N TYR A 133 11.61 -9.70 13.60
CA TYR A 133 11.66 -8.24 13.75
C TYR A 133 11.34 -7.49 12.47
N GLU A 134 11.97 -7.83 11.35
CA GLU A 134 11.72 -7.14 10.06
C GLU A 134 10.28 -7.33 9.60
N GLU A 135 9.75 -8.54 9.70
CA GLU A 135 8.37 -8.83 9.29
C GLU A 135 7.33 -8.10 10.16
N TYR A 136 7.55 -8.04 11.48
CA TYR A 136 6.72 -7.25 12.39
C TYR A 136 6.76 -5.75 12.02
N LYS A 137 7.97 -5.22 11.79
CA LYS A 137 8.19 -3.81 11.45
C LYS A 137 7.52 -3.42 10.14
N ASP A 138 7.65 -4.25 9.11
CA ASP A 138 7.01 -4.02 7.80
C ASP A 138 5.48 -4.06 7.92
N ARG A 139 4.93 -5.06 8.61
CA ARG A 139 3.48 -5.19 8.83
C ARG A 139 2.90 -4.04 9.65
N ARG A 140 3.62 -3.59 10.68
CA ARG A 140 3.21 -2.45 11.51
C ARG A 140 3.22 -1.16 10.70
N ARG A 141 4.25 -0.95 9.87
CA ARG A 141 4.31 0.20 8.96
C ARG A 141 3.17 0.18 7.95
N GLU A 142 2.94 -0.94 7.27
CA GLU A 142 1.86 -1.11 6.29
C GLU A 142 0.48 -0.85 6.93
N ASN A 143 0.24 -1.38 8.13
CA ASN A 143 -1.01 -1.16 8.86
C ASN A 143 -1.19 0.31 9.28
N ALA A 144 -0.12 0.97 9.72
CA ALA A 144 -0.17 2.39 10.06
C ALA A 144 -0.44 3.27 8.83
N GLU A 145 0.16 2.94 7.67
CA GLU A 145 -0.11 3.63 6.41
C GLU A 145 -1.57 3.44 5.97
N ARG A 146 -2.15 2.24 6.15
CA ARG A 146 -3.57 1.97 5.86
C ARG A 146 -4.53 2.72 6.78
N LEU A 147 -4.29 2.68 8.09
CA LEU A 147 -5.12 3.39 9.07
C LEU A 147 -5.11 4.90 8.82
N GLN A 148 -3.97 5.47 8.44
CA GLN A 148 -3.88 6.89 8.06
C GLN A 148 -4.68 7.20 6.79
N ASP A 149 -4.56 6.35 5.76
CA ASP A 149 -5.33 6.52 4.51
C ASP A 149 -6.86 6.38 4.77
N ASP A 150 -7.28 5.48 5.68
CA ASP A 150 -8.67 5.30 6.10
C ASP A 150 -9.19 6.47 6.96
N GLU A 151 -8.40 6.97 7.93
CA GLU A 151 -8.73 8.15 8.72
C GLU A 151 -8.87 9.41 7.85
N GLU A 152 -8.00 9.58 6.84
CA GLU A 152 -8.14 10.67 5.87
C GLU A 152 -9.42 10.52 5.02
N MET A 153 -9.84 9.29 4.73
CA MET A 153 -11.08 9.01 4.01
C MET A 153 -12.32 9.24 4.90
N ASP A 154 -12.32 8.79 6.16
CA ASP A 154 -13.45 8.93 7.09
C ASP A 154 -13.63 10.37 7.59
N ALA A 155 -12.53 11.11 7.80
CA ALA A 155 -12.59 12.55 8.09
C ALA A 155 -13.26 13.36 6.96
N SER A 156 -13.29 12.83 5.73
CA SER A 156 -14.04 13.42 4.62
C SER A 156 -15.54 13.10 4.65
N ASN A 157 -15.93 12.00 5.33
CA ASN A 157 -17.29 11.47 5.32
C ASN A 157 -18.11 11.85 6.56
N ASP A 158 -17.51 12.00 7.74
CA ASP A 158 -18.30 12.00 8.98
C ASP A 158 -17.98 13.16 9.94
N VAL A 159 -18.63 14.32 9.71
CA VAL A 159 -19.18 15.25 10.72
C VAL A 159 -20.12 16.18 9.95
N THR A 160 -21.41 16.27 10.30
CA THR A 160 -22.32 17.32 9.82
C THR A 160 -22.30 18.49 10.81
N PRO A 161 -21.45 19.53 10.64
CA PRO A 161 -21.55 20.71 11.47
C PRO A 161 -22.83 21.45 11.08
N VAL A 162 -23.62 21.80 12.10
CA VAL A 162 -24.96 22.39 12.00
C VAL A 162 -24.94 23.81 11.37
N ASN A 163 -23.75 24.39 11.12
CA ASN A 163 -23.54 25.66 10.42
C ASN A 163 -22.38 25.55 9.42
N LEU A 164 -22.66 25.09 8.20
CA LEU A 164 -21.68 25.08 7.11
C LEU A 164 -21.60 26.47 6.45
N THR A 165 -20.39 26.98 6.29
CA THR A 165 -20.16 28.15 5.43
C THR A 165 -20.46 27.76 3.98
N TYR A 166 -20.95 28.68 3.14
CA TYR A 166 -21.17 28.43 1.70
C TYR A 166 -19.98 27.77 1.00
N ARG A 167 -18.75 28.12 1.42
CA ARG A 167 -17.50 27.49 0.93
C ARG A 167 -17.41 26.00 1.28
N GLU A 168 -17.72 25.64 2.52
CA GLU A 168 -17.65 24.26 3.02
C GLU A 168 -18.77 23.41 2.42
N PHE A 169 -19.96 24.01 2.26
CA PHE A 169 -21.05 23.39 1.52
C PHE A 169 -20.63 23.07 0.08
N LEU A 170 -20.04 24.05 -0.61
CA LEU A 170 -19.58 23.87 -1.99
C LEU A 170 -18.48 22.82 -2.10
N TRP A 171 -17.51 22.82 -1.17
CA TRP A 171 -16.45 21.82 -1.10
C TRP A 171 -17.00 20.40 -0.93
N ARG A 172 -17.94 20.21 -0.01
CA ARG A 172 -18.58 18.91 0.22
C ARG A 172 -19.39 18.44 -0.97
N ALA A 173 -20.10 19.35 -1.64
CA ALA A 173 -20.84 19.03 -2.83
C ALA A 173 -19.94 18.55 -3.99
N PHE A 174 -18.68 18.99 -4.03
CA PHE A 174 -17.72 18.55 -5.05
C PHE A 174 -17.00 17.23 -4.72
N GLU A 175 -16.79 16.93 -3.44
CA GLU A 175 -16.04 15.74 -3.03
C GLU A 175 -16.95 14.51 -2.90
N ASN A 176 -18.16 14.69 -2.35
CA ASN A 176 -19.08 13.60 -2.06
C ASN A 176 -20.41 13.75 -2.82
N PRO A 177 -20.61 13.04 -3.94
CA PRO A 177 -21.79 13.19 -4.80
C PRO A 177 -23.10 12.78 -4.11
N HIS A 178 -23.03 11.94 -3.08
CA HIS A 178 -24.20 11.47 -2.33
C HIS A 178 -24.68 12.44 -1.24
N THR A 179 -23.96 13.54 -0.98
CA THR A 179 -24.29 14.46 0.12
C THR A 179 -25.49 15.37 -0.18
N SER A 180 -25.70 15.74 -1.43
CA SER A 180 -26.80 16.63 -1.83
C SER A 180 -27.25 16.37 -3.27
N THR A 181 -28.48 16.76 -3.58
CA THR A 181 -29.00 16.71 -4.95
C THR A 181 -28.17 17.59 -5.91
N LEU A 182 -27.67 18.72 -5.42
CA LEU A 182 -26.78 19.60 -6.17
C LEU A 182 -25.43 18.92 -6.46
N ALA A 183 -24.85 18.22 -5.49
CA ALA A 183 -23.65 17.41 -5.68
C ALA A 183 -23.85 16.34 -6.76
N LEU A 184 -25.00 15.67 -6.72
CA LEU A 184 -25.39 14.66 -7.70
C LEU A 184 -25.54 15.24 -9.12
N VAL A 185 -26.16 16.41 -9.25
CA VAL A 185 -26.28 17.11 -10.54
C VAL A 185 -24.91 17.48 -11.09
N PHE A 186 -24.04 18.09 -10.28
CA PHE A 186 -22.67 18.40 -10.70
C PHE A 186 -21.93 17.15 -11.16
N TYR A 187 -22.03 16.07 -10.38
CA TYR A 187 -21.39 14.80 -10.68
C TYR A 187 -21.81 14.23 -12.05
N TYR A 188 -23.11 14.18 -12.34
CA TYR A 188 -23.60 13.66 -13.63
C TYR A 188 -23.29 14.60 -14.80
N VAL A 189 -23.39 15.92 -14.60
CA VAL A 189 -23.09 16.91 -15.64
C VAL A 189 -21.60 16.87 -16.01
N THR A 190 -20.69 16.86 -15.04
CA THR A 190 -19.25 16.78 -15.32
C THR A 190 -18.89 15.44 -15.96
N GLY A 191 -19.45 14.33 -15.47
CA GLY A 191 -19.29 13.01 -16.08
C GLY A 191 -19.75 12.95 -17.53
N PHE A 192 -20.89 13.58 -17.86
CA PHE A 192 -21.41 13.68 -19.23
C PHE A 192 -20.45 14.45 -20.15
N PHE A 193 -19.95 15.60 -19.72
CA PHE A 193 -18.99 16.37 -20.52
C PHE A 193 -17.63 15.68 -20.67
N ILE A 194 -17.17 14.92 -19.66
CA ILE A 194 -15.99 14.05 -19.79
C ILE A 194 -16.23 13.01 -20.88
N ALA A 195 -17.39 12.33 -20.88
CA ALA A 195 -17.73 11.34 -21.89
C ALA A 195 -17.80 11.95 -23.30
N ILE A 196 -18.45 13.11 -23.47
CA ILE A 196 -18.47 13.85 -24.75
C ILE A 196 -17.05 14.19 -25.21
N SER A 197 -16.21 14.69 -24.30
CA SER A 197 -14.85 15.12 -24.61
C SER A 197 -13.96 13.95 -25.05
N VAL A 198 -14.09 12.80 -24.39
CA VAL A 198 -13.40 11.56 -24.78
C VAL A 198 -13.95 11.03 -26.11
N MET A 199 -15.27 11.04 -26.30
CA MET A 199 -15.84 10.61 -27.58
C MET A 199 -15.44 11.51 -28.74
N ALA A 200 -15.37 12.83 -28.53
CA ALA A 200 -14.88 13.76 -29.53
C ALA A 200 -13.43 13.46 -29.92
N ASN A 201 -12.54 13.12 -28.97
CA ASN A 201 -11.17 12.69 -29.28
C ASN A 201 -11.14 11.45 -30.18
N VAL A 202 -12.01 10.48 -29.91
CA VAL A 202 -12.09 9.25 -30.70
C VAL A 202 -12.58 9.60 -32.11
N VAL A 203 -13.70 10.32 -32.22
CA VAL A 203 -14.31 10.69 -33.52
C VAL A 203 -13.40 11.61 -34.34
N GLU A 204 -12.60 12.49 -33.71
CA GLU A 204 -11.64 13.36 -34.40
C GLU A 204 -10.68 12.55 -35.31
N THR A 205 -10.34 11.33 -34.90
CA THR A 205 -9.40 10.45 -35.63
C THR A 205 -10.05 9.53 -36.66
N VAL A 206 -11.37 9.41 -36.68
CA VAL A 206 -12.11 8.54 -37.63
C VAL A 206 -12.06 9.15 -39.05
N PRO A 207 -11.91 8.34 -40.12
CA PRO A 207 -12.00 8.84 -41.50
C PRO A 207 -13.43 9.27 -41.84
N CYS A 208 -13.59 10.48 -42.38
CA CYS A 208 -14.89 11.11 -42.70
C CYS A 208 -15.05 11.43 -44.20
N GLY A 209 -14.61 10.50 -45.04
CA GLY A 209 -14.76 10.55 -46.49
C GLY A 209 -13.69 11.38 -47.21
N THR A 210 -13.81 11.43 -48.53
CA THR A 210 -12.84 12.05 -49.44
C THR A 210 -13.27 13.47 -49.81
N LEU A 211 -12.35 14.44 -49.71
CA LEU A 211 -12.59 15.79 -50.22
C LEU A 211 -12.49 15.78 -51.76
N PRO A 212 -13.29 16.59 -52.48
CA PRO A 212 -13.31 16.60 -53.95
C PRO A 212 -11.96 16.99 -54.60
N ASN A 213 -10.99 17.47 -53.82
CA ASN A 213 -9.70 17.99 -54.30
C ASN A 213 -8.46 17.29 -53.71
N ARG A 214 -8.62 16.18 -52.96
CA ARG A 214 -7.51 15.36 -52.43
C ARG A 214 -7.88 13.88 -52.52
N SER A 215 -7.00 13.07 -53.10
CA SER A 215 -7.16 11.61 -53.24
C SER A 215 -6.94 10.81 -51.94
N LYS A 216 -6.67 11.48 -50.81
CA LYS A 216 -6.50 10.86 -49.49
C LYS A 216 -7.76 11.05 -48.65
N GLU A 217 -8.18 9.99 -47.95
CA GLU A 217 -9.21 10.07 -46.92
C GLU A 217 -8.81 11.08 -45.85
N VAL A 218 -9.73 11.98 -45.48
CA VAL A 218 -9.50 12.97 -44.43
C VAL A 218 -10.18 12.55 -43.14
N SER A 219 -9.55 12.88 -42.01
CA SER A 219 -10.12 12.66 -40.70
C SER A 219 -11.35 13.55 -40.48
N CYS A 220 -12.28 13.13 -39.61
CA CYS A 220 -13.42 13.96 -39.21
C CYS A 220 -12.96 15.26 -38.54
N GLY A 221 -11.83 15.21 -37.82
CA GLY A 221 -11.18 16.38 -37.24
C GLY A 221 -10.81 17.43 -38.28
N ASP A 222 -10.21 17.03 -39.40
CA ASP A 222 -9.80 17.98 -40.45
C ASP A 222 -11.00 18.52 -41.23
N ARG A 223 -12.02 17.68 -41.47
CA ARG A 223 -13.22 18.07 -42.22
C ARG A 223 -14.12 19.04 -41.44
N TYR A 224 -14.27 18.80 -40.14
CA TYR A 224 -15.13 19.59 -39.25
C TYR A 224 -14.31 20.31 -38.17
N ALA A 225 -13.15 20.86 -38.55
CA ALA A 225 -12.19 21.47 -37.63
C ALA A 225 -12.83 22.53 -36.72
N LEU A 226 -13.69 23.38 -37.26
CA LEU A 226 -14.38 24.42 -36.48
C LEU A 226 -15.33 23.81 -35.44
N ALA A 227 -16.09 22.77 -35.79
CA ALA A 227 -17.04 22.14 -34.87
C ALA A 227 -16.31 21.44 -33.71
N PHE A 228 -15.24 20.70 -34.01
CA PHE A 228 -14.39 20.07 -32.98
C PHE A 228 -13.68 21.11 -32.12
N PHE A 229 -13.20 22.20 -32.70
CA PHE A 229 -12.59 23.30 -31.94
C PHE A 229 -13.60 23.95 -30.97
N CYS A 230 -14.82 24.23 -31.43
CA CYS A 230 -15.88 24.77 -30.58
C CYS A 230 -16.27 23.81 -29.45
N LEU A 231 -16.42 22.51 -29.75
CA LEU A 231 -16.72 21.48 -28.76
C LEU A 231 -15.60 21.35 -27.72
N ASP A 232 -14.35 21.26 -28.17
CA ASP A 232 -13.18 21.14 -27.28
C ASP A 232 -13.06 22.37 -26.38
N THR A 233 -13.24 23.56 -26.94
CA THR A 233 -13.26 24.83 -26.20
C THR A 233 -14.37 24.83 -25.14
N ALA A 234 -15.59 24.41 -25.48
CA ALA A 234 -16.70 24.34 -24.54
C ALA A 234 -16.42 23.36 -23.39
N CYS A 235 -15.92 22.16 -23.68
CA CYS A 235 -15.56 21.16 -22.68
C CYS A 235 -14.45 21.66 -21.74
N VAL A 236 -13.38 22.23 -22.30
CA VAL A 236 -12.26 22.76 -21.51
C VAL A 236 -12.71 23.91 -20.63
N MET A 237 -13.53 24.84 -21.13
CA MET A 237 -14.07 25.93 -20.33
C MET A 237 -14.87 25.41 -19.12
N ILE A 238 -15.71 24.39 -19.32
CA ILE A 238 -16.44 23.75 -18.21
C ILE A 238 -15.47 23.14 -17.19
N PHE A 239 -14.45 22.41 -17.65
CA PHE A 239 -13.46 21.79 -16.77
C PHE A 239 -12.61 22.81 -16.00
N THR A 240 -12.27 23.94 -16.64
CA THR A 240 -11.54 25.02 -15.99
C THR A 240 -12.38 25.70 -14.93
N VAL A 241 -13.66 25.99 -15.21
CA VAL A 241 -14.60 26.56 -14.22
C VAL A 241 -14.77 25.59 -13.06
N GLU A 242 -14.98 24.31 -13.33
CA GLU A 242 -15.10 23.26 -12.33
C GLU A 242 -13.84 23.19 -11.44
N TYR A 243 -12.65 23.21 -12.02
CA TYR A 243 -11.38 23.22 -11.28
C TYR A 243 -11.23 24.47 -10.41
N LEU A 244 -11.55 25.65 -10.95
CA LEU A 244 -11.46 26.91 -10.22
C LEU A 244 -12.46 26.97 -9.05
N LEU A 245 -13.69 26.50 -9.26
CA LEU A 245 -14.69 26.41 -8.21
C LEU A 245 -14.23 25.49 -7.08
N ARG A 246 -13.62 24.34 -7.39
CA ARG A 246 -13.01 23.45 -6.38
C ARG A 246 -11.85 24.11 -5.66
N LEU A 247 -10.96 24.80 -6.38
CA LEU A 247 -9.82 25.50 -5.80
C LEU A 247 -10.25 26.62 -4.83
N ILE A 248 -11.33 27.34 -5.15
CA ILE A 248 -11.89 28.38 -4.28
C ILE A 248 -12.60 27.77 -3.07
N ALA A 249 -13.29 26.64 -3.26
CA ALA A 249 -13.97 25.91 -2.20
C ALA A 249 -13.01 25.19 -1.23
N ALA A 250 -11.81 24.83 -1.69
CA ALA A 250 -10.85 24.04 -0.92
C ALA A 250 -10.43 24.72 0.40
N PRO A 251 -10.39 23.97 1.53
CA PRO A 251 -9.97 24.50 2.82
C PRO A 251 -8.49 24.92 2.82
N SER A 252 -7.63 24.17 2.13
CA SER A 252 -6.22 24.51 1.93
C SER A 252 -5.84 24.38 0.45
N ARG A 253 -5.71 25.52 -0.23
CA ARG A 253 -5.45 25.60 -1.67
C ARG A 253 -4.16 24.88 -2.09
N PHE A 254 -3.12 24.96 -1.28
CA PHE A 254 -1.84 24.34 -1.58
C PHE A 254 -1.87 22.81 -1.44
N LYS A 255 -2.55 22.27 -0.41
CA LYS A 255 -2.78 20.81 -0.29
C LYS A 255 -3.63 20.32 -1.45
N PHE A 256 -4.66 21.09 -1.83
CA PHE A 256 -5.51 20.77 -2.97
C PHE A 256 -4.72 20.70 -4.28
N VAL A 257 -3.96 21.74 -4.64
CA VAL A 257 -3.18 21.77 -5.91
C VAL A 257 -2.19 20.60 -6.00
N LYS A 258 -1.60 20.18 -4.88
CA LYS A 258 -0.69 19.02 -4.82
C LYS A 258 -1.38 17.66 -4.83
N SER A 259 -2.68 17.58 -4.63
CA SER A 259 -3.40 16.30 -4.62
C SER A 259 -3.41 15.65 -6.01
N VAL A 260 -3.27 14.32 -6.07
CA VAL A 260 -3.22 13.56 -7.34
C VAL A 260 -4.44 13.85 -8.22
N MET A 261 -5.63 13.91 -7.61
CA MET A 261 -6.88 14.19 -8.33
C MET A 261 -6.93 15.61 -8.91
N SER A 262 -6.40 16.61 -8.19
CA SER A 262 -6.26 17.98 -8.71
C SER A 262 -5.23 18.06 -9.84
N VAL A 263 -4.12 17.32 -9.75
CA VAL A 263 -3.13 17.25 -10.82
C VAL A 263 -3.75 16.68 -12.10
N ILE A 264 -4.57 15.62 -11.99
CA ILE A 264 -5.31 15.06 -13.12
C ILE A 264 -6.25 16.10 -13.74
N ASP A 265 -6.96 16.88 -12.93
CA ASP A 265 -7.85 17.95 -13.42
C ASP A 265 -7.06 19.01 -14.22
N VAL A 266 -5.85 19.39 -13.78
CA VAL A 266 -4.98 20.33 -14.50
C VAL A 266 -4.44 19.73 -15.80
N VAL A 267 -3.93 18.49 -15.74
CA VAL A 267 -3.39 17.79 -16.92
C VAL A 267 -4.48 17.59 -17.99
N ALA A 268 -5.75 17.45 -17.60
CA ALA A 268 -6.87 17.31 -18.53
C ALA A 268 -7.15 18.58 -19.37
N ILE A 269 -6.88 19.77 -18.83
CA ILE A 269 -7.11 21.06 -19.52
C ILE A 269 -5.82 21.64 -20.13
N MET A 270 -4.65 21.22 -19.64
CA MET A 270 -3.33 21.73 -20.02
C MET A 270 -3.09 21.71 -21.55
N PRO A 271 -3.39 20.64 -22.31
CA PRO A 271 -3.07 20.60 -23.74
C PRO A 271 -3.73 21.72 -24.55
N TYR A 272 -4.93 22.15 -24.17
CA TYR A 272 -5.66 23.22 -24.84
C TYR A 272 -4.99 24.58 -24.62
N TYR A 273 -4.66 24.91 -23.38
CA TYR A 273 -4.00 26.18 -23.04
C TYR A 273 -2.59 26.28 -23.60
N ILE A 274 -1.81 25.19 -23.59
CA ILE A 274 -0.50 25.16 -24.25
C ILE A 274 -0.67 25.36 -25.75
N GLY A 275 -1.65 24.70 -26.37
CA GLY A 275 -1.98 24.89 -27.78
C GLY A 275 -2.26 26.36 -28.11
N LEU A 276 -3.07 27.05 -27.30
CA LEU A 276 -3.42 28.46 -27.52
C LEU A 276 -2.24 29.43 -27.35
N VAL A 277 -1.29 29.13 -26.48
CA VAL A 277 -0.08 29.96 -26.30
C VAL A 277 0.94 29.74 -27.42
N MET A 278 0.99 28.53 -28.00
CA MET A 278 2.00 28.20 -29.01
C MET A 278 1.65 28.68 -30.44
N THR A 279 0.40 29.06 -30.73
CA THR A 279 -0.10 29.39 -32.10
C THR A 279 0.63 30.50 -32.84
N ASP A 280 1.44 31.32 -32.17
CA ASP A 280 2.18 32.44 -32.80
C ASP A 280 3.54 32.06 -33.40
N ASN A 281 4.00 30.81 -33.28
CA ASN A 281 5.32 30.40 -33.78
C ASN A 281 5.21 29.39 -34.95
N ASP A 282 5.44 29.84 -36.18
CA ASP A 282 5.39 29.02 -37.41
C ASP A 282 6.33 27.79 -37.39
N GLN A 283 7.39 27.81 -36.58
CA GLN A 283 8.32 26.67 -36.43
C GLN A 283 7.75 25.51 -35.59
N VAL A 284 6.58 25.70 -34.98
CA VAL A 284 6.05 24.81 -33.92
C VAL A 284 4.86 23.98 -34.41
N SER A 285 4.51 24.06 -35.71
CA SER A 285 3.37 23.33 -36.32
C SER A 285 3.37 21.82 -36.01
N GLY A 286 4.54 21.20 -35.86
CA GLY A 286 4.66 19.78 -35.48
C GLY A 286 4.31 19.51 -34.01
N ALA A 287 4.60 20.44 -33.10
CA ALA A 287 4.32 20.28 -31.67
C ALA A 287 2.82 20.31 -31.35
N PHE A 288 2.01 21.04 -32.13
CA PHE A 288 0.55 21.01 -31.98
C PHE A 288 -0.03 19.62 -32.22
N VAL A 289 0.56 18.84 -33.15
CA VAL A 289 0.13 17.46 -33.41
C VAL A 289 0.47 16.57 -32.22
N THR A 290 1.64 16.75 -31.61
CA THR A 290 2.06 16.00 -30.41
C THR A 290 1.20 16.35 -29.18
N LEU A 291 0.80 17.61 -29.01
CA LEU A 291 -0.05 18.04 -27.89
C LEU A 291 -1.46 17.42 -27.94
N ARG A 292 -1.98 17.07 -29.13
CA ARG A 292 -3.27 16.38 -29.26
C ARG A 292 -3.27 15.03 -28.57
N VAL A 293 -2.13 14.33 -28.51
CA VAL A 293 -2.00 13.04 -27.81
C VAL A 293 -2.29 13.20 -26.32
N PHE A 294 -1.78 14.28 -25.70
CA PHE A 294 -1.99 14.53 -24.28
C PHE A 294 -3.45 14.82 -23.91
N ARG A 295 -4.32 15.16 -24.88
CA ARG A 295 -5.77 15.23 -24.62
C ARG A 295 -6.34 13.90 -24.18
N VAL A 296 -5.70 12.76 -24.47
CA VAL A 296 -6.13 11.45 -23.96
C VAL A 296 -6.13 11.41 -22.43
N PHE A 297 -5.25 12.18 -21.78
CA PHE A 297 -5.14 12.20 -20.32
C PHE A 297 -6.42 12.68 -19.63
N ARG A 298 -7.30 13.43 -20.31
CA ARG A 298 -8.61 13.80 -19.75
C ARG A 298 -9.50 12.60 -19.43
N ILE A 299 -9.24 11.42 -20.00
CA ILE A 299 -9.91 10.18 -19.60
C ILE A 299 -9.69 9.87 -18.12
N PHE A 300 -8.52 10.22 -17.57
CA PHE A 300 -8.21 9.99 -16.16
C PHE A 300 -9.06 10.86 -15.23
N LYS A 301 -9.68 11.95 -15.71
CA LYS A 301 -10.64 12.73 -14.92
C LYS A 301 -11.84 11.88 -14.48
N PHE A 302 -12.14 10.81 -15.22
CA PHE A 302 -13.14 9.82 -14.84
C PHE A 302 -12.80 9.08 -13.53
N SER A 303 -11.54 9.11 -13.07
CA SER A 303 -11.13 8.53 -11.78
C SER A 303 -11.90 9.12 -10.60
N ARG A 304 -12.22 10.41 -10.61
CA ARG A 304 -13.04 11.05 -9.56
C ARG A 304 -14.47 10.50 -9.53
N HIS A 305 -14.97 10.03 -10.68
CA HIS A 305 -16.30 9.45 -10.84
C HIS A 305 -16.31 7.91 -10.67
N SER A 306 -15.17 7.28 -10.44
CA SER A 306 -15.06 5.84 -10.29
C SER A 306 -14.35 5.47 -9.01
N ALA A 307 -15.11 5.02 -8.01
CA ALA A 307 -14.55 4.45 -6.79
C ALA A 307 -13.57 3.31 -7.11
N GLY A 308 -13.89 2.47 -8.11
CA GLY A 308 -12.99 1.39 -8.55
C GLY A 308 -11.64 1.89 -9.07
N LEU A 309 -11.61 3.00 -9.83
CA LEU A 309 -10.36 3.55 -10.35
C LEU A 309 -9.53 4.25 -9.25
N ARG A 310 -10.20 4.82 -8.24
CA ARG A 310 -9.54 5.31 -7.02
C ARG A 310 -8.90 4.18 -6.24
N ILE A 311 -9.66 3.11 -5.98
CA ILE A 311 -9.18 1.91 -5.27
C ILE A 311 -8.00 1.29 -6.02
N LEU A 312 -8.07 1.18 -7.36
CA LEU A 312 -6.94 0.72 -8.18
C LEU A 312 -5.70 1.59 -7.97
N GLY A 313 -5.86 2.91 -7.87
CA GLY A 313 -4.75 3.82 -7.56
C GLY A 313 -4.12 3.54 -6.18
N TYR A 314 -4.96 3.35 -5.15
CA TYR A 314 -4.49 3.02 -3.80
C TYR A 314 -3.78 1.67 -3.74
N THR A 315 -4.31 0.65 -4.41
CA THR A 315 -3.67 -0.68 -4.45
C THR A 315 -2.35 -0.65 -5.23
N LEU A 316 -2.27 0.09 -6.35
CA LEU A 316 -1.02 0.28 -7.08
C LEU A 316 0.04 1.03 -6.24
N LYS A 317 -0.37 2.04 -5.47
CA LYS A 317 0.53 2.73 -4.52
C LYS A 317 1.03 1.77 -3.44
N SER A 318 0.14 0.97 -2.86
CA SER A 318 0.47 0.00 -1.81
C SER A 318 1.38 -1.12 -2.31
N CYS A 319 1.25 -1.54 -3.56
CA CYS A 319 2.07 -2.61 -4.15
C CYS A 319 3.21 -2.08 -5.04
N ALA A 320 3.58 -0.81 -4.92
CA ALA A 320 4.56 -0.19 -5.82
C ALA A 320 5.95 -0.85 -5.76
N SER A 321 6.38 -1.32 -4.58
CA SER A 321 7.64 -2.07 -4.41
C SER A 321 7.62 -3.39 -5.18
N GLU A 322 6.54 -4.16 -5.03
CA GLU A 322 6.36 -5.46 -5.68
C GLU A 322 6.25 -5.31 -7.19
N LEU A 323 5.48 -4.32 -7.65
CA LEU A 323 5.36 -4.01 -9.07
C LEU A 323 6.70 -3.55 -9.66
N GLY A 324 7.49 -2.78 -8.91
CA GLY A 324 8.84 -2.38 -9.29
C GLY A 324 9.77 -3.58 -9.48
N PHE A 325 9.74 -4.54 -8.56
CA PHE A 325 10.51 -5.78 -8.67
C PHE A 325 10.05 -6.65 -9.86
N LEU A 326 8.74 -6.75 -10.09
CA LEU A 326 8.17 -7.45 -11.24
C LEU A 326 8.64 -6.83 -12.57
N LEU A 327 8.56 -5.50 -12.71
CA LEU A 327 9.02 -4.81 -13.92
C LEU A 327 10.53 -4.94 -14.13
N PHE A 328 11.31 -4.90 -13.05
CA PHE A 328 12.76 -5.11 -13.11
C PHE A 328 13.12 -6.51 -13.62
N SER A 329 12.51 -7.55 -13.04
CA SER A 329 12.74 -8.94 -13.44
C SER A 329 12.26 -9.23 -14.86
N LEU A 330 11.11 -8.69 -15.26
CA LEU A 330 10.59 -8.78 -16.64
C LEU A 330 11.55 -8.12 -17.64
N THR A 331 12.04 -6.92 -17.33
CA THR A 331 12.98 -6.21 -18.22
C THR A 331 14.29 -6.97 -18.38
N MET A 332 14.83 -7.53 -17.29
CA MET A 332 16.02 -8.39 -17.34
C MET A 332 15.79 -9.61 -18.25
N ALA A 333 14.65 -10.29 -18.09
CA ALA A 333 14.29 -11.44 -18.91
C ALA A 333 14.13 -11.06 -20.39
N ILE A 334 13.48 -9.93 -20.71
CA ILE A 334 13.34 -9.42 -22.07
C ILE A 334 14.72 -9.22 -22.71
N ILE A 335 15.67 -8.60 -22.01
CA ILE A 335 17.03 -8.37 -22.53
C ILE A 335 17.75 -9.70 -22.80
N ILE A 336 17.69 -10.65 -21.87
CA ILE A 336 18.34 -11.96 -22.01
C ILE A 336 17.76 -12.72 -23.21
N PHE A 337 16.44 -12.89 -23.27
CA PHE A 337 15.80 -13.66 -24.33
C PHE A 337 15.90 -12.98 -25.70
N ALA A 338 15.80 -11.66 -25.76
CA ALA A 338 16.01 -10.93 -27.02
C ALA A 338 17.45 -11.09 -27.54
N THR A 339 18.44 -11.11 -26.64
CA THR A 339 19.84 -11.37 -26.99
C THR A 339 20.02 -12.79 -27.52
N VAL A 340 19.46 -13.79 -26.83
CA VAL A 340 19.50 -15.19 -27.28
C VAL A 340 18.85 -15.34 -28.65
N MET A 341 17.64 -14.79 -28.84
CA MET A 341 16.92 -14.86 -30.11
C MET A 341 17.69 -14.18 -31.25
N PHE A 342 18.25 -13.00 -30.99
CA PHE A 342 19.07 -12.31 -31.99
C PHE A 342 20.25 -13.16 -32.44
N TYR A 343 21.01 -13.76 -31.51
CA TYR A 343 22.17 -14.58 -31.86
C TYR A 343 21.79 -15.94 -32.46
N ALA A 344 20.67 -16.53 -32.04
CA ALA A 344 20.17 -17.77 -32.63
C ALA A 344 19.79 -17.60 -34.11
N GLU A 345 19.20 -16.45 -34.46
CA GLU A 345 18.68 -16.17 -35.81
C GLU A 345 19.65 -15.35 -36.69
N LYS A 346 20.79 -14.90 -36.13
CA LYS A 346 21.76 -14.05 -36.82
C LYS A 346 22.29 -14.64 -38.15
N GLY A 347 22.30 -15.97 -38.26
CA GLY A 347 22.76 -16.69 -39.46
C GLY A 347 21.70 -16.88 -40.56
N SER A 348 20.45 -16.50 -40.32
CA SER A 348 19.34 -16.69 -41.26
C SER A 348 19.19 -15.49 -42.19
N THR A 349 19.10 -15.72 -43.50
CA THR A 349 19.03 -14.66 -44.53
C THR A 349 17.68 -13.94 -44.58
N ALA A 350 16.63 -14.50 -43.96
CA ALA A 350 15.26 -13.96 -43.93
C ALA A 350 14.78 -13.62 -42.51
N THR A 351 15.69 -13.28 -41.60
CA THR A 351 15.33 -12.99 -40.20
C THR A 351 14.73 -11.59 -40.02
N LYS A 352 13.68 -11.49 -39.19
CA LYS A 352 13.12 -10.21 -38.72
C LYS A 352 13.90 -9.64 -37.53
N PHE A 353 14.82 -10.41 -36.95
CA PHE A 353 15.62 -10.04 -35.78
C PHE A 353 16.88 -9.27 -36.18
N THR A 354 16.71 -8.04 -36.66
CA THR A 354 17.81 -7.19 -37.17
C THR A 354 18.72 -6.63 -36.08
N SER A 355 18.20 -6.48 -34.86
CA SER A 355 18.92 -5.98 -33.68
C SER A 355 18.26 -6.49 -32.40
N ILE A 356 18.97 -6.42 -31.27
CA ILE A 356 18.44 -6.82 -29.96
C ILE A 356 17.16 -6.02 -29.62
N PRO A 357 17.09 -4.67 -29.78
CA PRO A 357 15.84 -3.94 -29.56
C PRO A 357 14.72 -4.33 -30.52
N ALA A 358 15.02 -4.70 -31.77
CA ALA A 358 14.01 -5.21 -32.70
C ALA A 358 13.43 -6.56 -32.24
N ALA A 359 14.21 -7.38 -31.52
CA ALA A 359 13.74 -8.62 -30.91
C ALA A 359 12.88 -8.40 -29.65
N PHE A 360 12.93 -7.22 -29.01
CA PHE A 360 12.10 -6.93 -27.83
C PHE A 360 10.60 -7.11 -28.10
N TRP A 361 10.11 -6.67 -29.26
CA TRP A 361 8.70 -6.84 -29.61
C TRP A 361 8.28 -8.30 -29.54
N TYR A 362 9.02 -9.19 -30.21
CA TYR A 362 8.76 -10.63 -30.20
C TYR A 362 8.85 -11.20 -28.78
N THR A 363 9.90 -10.85 -28.03
CA THR A 363 10.09 -11.34 -26.66
C THR A 363 8.98 -10.89 -25.72
N ILE A 364 8.55 -9.62 -25.79
CA ILE A 364 7.46 -9.08 -24.97
C ILE A 364 6.17 -9.81 -25.29
N VAL A 365 5.80 -9.92 -26.56
CA VAL A 365 4.56 -10.57 -27.00
C VAL A 365 4.54 -12.06 -26.64
N THR A 366 5.68 -12.75 -26.74
CA THR A 366 5.81 -14.16 -26.36
C THR A 366 5.74 -14.35 -24.84
N MET A 367 6.48 -13.56 -24.06
CA MET A 367 6.49 -13.65 -22.59
C MET A 367 5.15 -13.26 -21.96
N THR A 368 4.43 -12.33 -22.58
CA THR A 368 3.06 -11.96 -22.19
C THR A 368 2.01 -12.90 -22.78
N THR A 369 2.41 -13.96 -23.47
CA THR A 369 1.53 -15.00 -24.04
C THR A 369 0.49 -14.48 -25.04
N LEU A 370 0.78 -13.36 -25.71
CA LEU A 370 -0.12 -12.74 -26.70
C LEU A 370 -0.10 -13.48 -28.05
N GLY A 371 1.05 -14.03 -28.46
CA GLY A 371 1.22 -14.81 -29.70
C GLY A 371 1.38 -13.97 -30.96
#